data_AF-A0A847WAD9-F1
#
_entry.id   AF-A0A847WAD9-F1
#
_cell.length_a   1.000
_cell.length_b   1.000
_cell.length_c   1.000
_cell.angle_alpha   90.00
_cell.angle_beta   90.00
_cell.angle_gamma   90.00
#
_symmetry.space_group_name_H-M   'P 1'
#
loop_
_entity.id
_entity.type
_entity.pdbx_description
1 polymer ?
#
loop_
_entity_poly.entity_id
_entity_poly.type
_entity_poly.pdbx_seq_one_letter_code
_entity_poly.pdbx_strand_id
1 'polypeptide(L)'
;MFFTKFNPMTDAEVNAKVAAKPKADNSACGRLAGWSFIARLEGEFAPQQLEYKIIDKDKLTVIENGTSYNAPYSAISLGRLTLMTHLIPGSSRGWHIVIDTETYAITAFETWFGIEVDVGMDLFGQRPPTGKRQIPREIQRQYYFGWADTGSNEKPSELHTTTNRLEGRGLHWDYCCGYELLTFFPSLVCSTLVELSDPQGGITMANPSDYIRIDDEFYIYARWEVEFSGKMWIELLNFYDMESAGLVFGFDDKDELAYELHTAKLEVTGDAAHLEKITSFGDKEAPMAAPKNVKGARYAYRPMDIDIPMTKEEALQHAAESQRIFDFGGPNIMKSGNNLKFSYFLVGKQFKIRLDNEKYAAAPWSGTKDTVYEYDFISKEKLKWRLNGGEWQEEKYVCFEPARNLYFFSHMLTGDPDYANVSQAVDFTNGLATTVRAQIGNWHSEWEVGAQAKFGVLEYGDIVPPFARRHHFTTDLVGKSYAWAYGETMSSIHVYSSPESYSWTIFSADNSGGGTWSSPCFYIKLRDDAYMLQWVEENCNGMQGLVIFNPNL
;
A
#
# COMPACT_ATOMS: atom_id res chain seq x y z
N MET A 1 11.05 -1.74 4.48
CA MET A 1 10.72 -0.59 3.60
C MET A 1 10.02 0.57 4.31
N PHE A 2 8.92 0.40 5.08
CA PHE A 2 8.32 1.50 5.89
C PHE A 2 9.34 2.22 6.79
N PHE A 3 10.30 1.46 7.33
CA PHE A 3 11.35 1.95 8.22
C PHE A 3 12.66 2.28 7.52
N THR A 4 12.72 2.08 6.20
CA THR A 4 13.95 2.25 5.42
C THR A 4 14.12 3.73 5.10
N LYS A 5 15.09 4.38 5.76
CA LYS A 5 15.51 5.74 5.38
C LYS A 5 16.46 5.65 4.19
N PHE A 6 15.93 5.91 2.99
CA PHE A 6 16.74 6.00 1.79
C PHE A 6 17.66 7.23 1.85
N ASN A 7 18.87 7.07 1.32
CA ASN A 7 19.84 8.16 1.26
C ASN A 7 19.32 9.26 0.31
N PRO A 8 19.33 10.55 0.73
CA PRO A 8 19.01 11.65 -0.17
C PRO A 8 20.13 11.82 -1.21
N MET A 9 19.93 11.25 -2.40
CA MET A 9 20.82 11.46 -3.53
C MET A 9 20.61 12.86 -4.12
N THR A 10 21.70 13.45 -4.61
CA THR A 10 21.68 14.69 -5.40
C THR A 10 21.41 14.41 -6.88
N ASP A 11 20.94 15.42 -7.61
CA ASP A 11 20.77 15.33 -9.08
C ASP A 11 22.08 14.92 -9.78
N ALA A 12 23.23 15.42 -9.29
CA ALA A 12 24.54 15.12 -9.85
C ALA A 12 24.90 13.63 -9.70
N GLU A 13 24.61 13.04 -8.53
CA GLU A 13 24.84 11.61 -8.27
C GLU A 13 23.92 10.74 -9.12
N VAL A 14 22.62 11.08 -9.19
CA VAL A 14 21.65 10.39 -10.05
C VAL A 14 22.13 10.41 -11.51
N ASN A 15 22.46 11.58 -12.03
CA ASN A 15 22.93 11.74 -13.41
C ASN A 15 24.24 10.96 -13.67
N ALA A 16 25.17 10.96 -12.71
CA ALA A 16 26.43 10.22 -12.84
C ALA A 16 26.20 8.70 -12.89
N LYS A 17 25.33 8.16 -12.01
CA LYS A 17 25.01 6.72 -11.99
C LYS A 17 24.24 6.29 -13.24
N VAL A 18 23.30 7.10 -13.72
CA VAL A 18 22.58 6.84 -14.97
C VAL A 18 23.52 6.89 -16.18
N ALA A 19 24.43 7.88 -16.25
CA ALA A 19 25.41 7.96 -17.32
C ALA A 19 26.39 6.78 -17.33
N ALA A 20 26.69 6.20 -16.16
CA ALA A 20 27.57 5.03 -16.04
C ALA A 20 26.92 3.73 -16.55
N LYS A 21 25.58 3.64 -16.60
CA LYS A 21 24.83 2.49 -17.09
C LYS A 21 23.86 2.90 -18.21
N PRO A 22 24.37 3.21 -19.42
CA PRO A 22 23.57 3.77 -20.51
C PRO A 22 22.61 2.75 -21.17
N LYS A 23 22.69 1.47 -20.80
CA LYS A 23 21.95 0.35 -21.39
C LYS A 23 21.53 -0.61 -20.30
N ALA A 24 20.34 -1.19 -20.44
CA ALA A 24 19.83 -2.17 -19.48
C ALA A 24 20.62 -3.49 -19.57
N ASP A 25 20.89 -4.10 -18.42
CA ASP A 25 21.47 -5.45 -18.36
C ASP A 25 20.44 -6.51 -18.79
N ASN A 26 20.96 -7.69 -19.14
CA ASN A 26 20.20 -8.89 -19.53
C ASN A 26 19.39 -8.76 -20.84
N SER A 27 19.34 -9.86 -21.59
CA SER A 27 18.70 -10.09 -22.91
C SER A 27 18.63 -8.92 -23.91
N ALA A 28 19.36 -9.05 -25.02
CA ALA A 28 19.16 -8.26 -26.24
C ALA A 28 18.44 -9.10 -27.31
N CYS A 29 17.13 -8.88 -27.48
CA CYS A 29 16.35 -9.41 -28.59
C CYS A 29 16.63 -8.61 -29.87
N GLY A 30 16.99 -9.30 -30.95
CA GLY A 30 17.26 -8.69 -32.26
C GLY A 30 16.01 -8.50 -33.14
N ARG A 31 14.79 -8.72 -32.63
CA ARG A 31 13.55 -8.74 -33.44
C ARG A 31 13.24 -7.42 -34.13
N LEU A 32 13.65 -6.30 -33.52
CA LEU A 32 13.47 -4.96 -34.09
C LEU A 32 14.66 -4.51 -34.93
N ALA A 33 15.74 -5.30 -35.03
CA ALA A 33 16.94 -4.90 -35.76
C ALA A 33 16.60 -4.59 -37.23
N GLY A 34 17.01 -3.42 -37.72
CA GLY A 34 16.70 -2.92 -39.06
C GLY A 34 15.37 -2.19 -39.19
N TRP A 35 14.53 -2.15 -38.15
CA TRP A 35 13.28 -1.38 -38.19
C TRP A 35 13.57 0.13 -38.29
N SER A 36 12.71 0.83 -39.02
CA SER A 36 12.65 2.29 -39.02
C SER A 36 11.18 2.70 -38.93
N PHE A 37 10.84 3.55 -37.97
CA PHE A 37 9.44 3.96 -37.77
C PHE A 37 9.32 5.32 -37.09
N ILE A 38 8.20 6.00 -37.33
CA ILE A 38 7.76 7.17 -36.60
C ILE A 38 6.78 6.69 -35.51
N ALA A 39 7.06 7.00 -34.24
CA ALA A 39 6.14 6.71 -33.15
C ALA A 39 5.03 7.77 -33.13
N ARG A 40 3.86 7.43 -33.66
CA ARG A 40 2.68 8.32 -33.73
C ARG A 40 1.91 8.22 -32.42
N LEU A 41 2.31 9.03 -31.43
CA LEU A 41 1.75 9.03 -30.08
C LEU A 41 0.58 10.01 -29.95
N GLU A 42 -0.44 9.61 -29.20
CA GLU A 42 -1.61 10.43 -28.86
C GLU A 42 -1.48 10.97 -27.41
N GLY A 43 -1.96 12.21 -27.18
CA GLY A 43 -1.99 12.84 -25.85
C GLY A 43 -1.43 14.26 -25.83
N GLU A 44 -1.82 15.05 -24.81
CA GLU A 44 -1.45 16.47 -24.67
C GLU A 44 0.07 16.68 -24.59
N PHE A 45 0.79 15.79 -23.91
CA PHE A 45 2.24 15.88 -23.70
C PHE A 45 3.08 15.12 -24.72
N ALA A 46 2.44 14.49 -25.72
CA ALA A 46 3.15 13.70 -26.71
C ALA A 46 4.19 14.57 -27.45
N PRO A 47 5.41 14.06 -27.69
CA PRO A 47 6.41 14.80 -28.44
C PRO A 47 5.90 15.07 -29.86
N GLN A 48 6.23 16.23 -30.43
CA GLN A 48 5.85 16.57 -31.80
C GLN A 48 6.47 15.63 -32.83
N GLN A 49 7.65 15.11 -32.51
CA GLN A 49 8.38 14.15 -33.32
C GLN A 49 9.08 13.15 -32.41
N LEU A 50 8.87 11.85 -32.68
CA LEU A 50 9.62 10.76 -32.10
C LEU A 50 9.82 9.69 -33.18
N GLU A 51 11.05 9.51 -33.65
CA GLU A 51 11.39 8.59 -34.74
C GLU A 51 12.54 7.68 -34.34
N TYR A 52 12.48 6.45 -34.83
CA TYR A 52 13.44 5.42 -34.52
C TYR A 52 14.01 4.82 -35.80
N LYS A 53 15.32 4.61 -35.77
CA LYS A 53 16.03 3.73 -36.70
C LYS A 53 16.86 2.74 -35.88
N ILE A 54 16.41 1.50 -35.82
CA ILE A 54 17.06 0.42 -35.09
C ILE A 54 18.15 -0.15 -35.99
N ILE A 55 19.42 0.13 -35.65
CA ILE A 55 20.57 -0.17 -36.51
C ILE A 55 20.88 -1.66 -36.45
N ASP A 56 21.01 -2.18 -35.24
CA ASP A 56 21.31 -3.58 -34.94
C ASP A 56 20.63 -3.97 -33.62
N LYS A 57 21.01 -5.09 -33.01
CA LYS A 57 20.42 -5.57 -31.74
C LYS A 57 20.81 -4.74 -30.50
N ASP A 58 21.76 -3.83 -30.62
CA ASP A 58 22.37 -3.10 -29.50
C ASP A 58 22.31 -1.58 -29.67
N LYS A 59 22.10 -1.07 -30.88
CA LYS A 59 22.15 0.37 -31.20
C LYS A 59 20.93 0.84 -31.99
N LEU A 60 20.46 2.03 -31.62
CA LEU A 60 19.45 2.76 -32.37
C LEU A 60 19.86 4.21 -32.57
N THR A 61 19.26 4.85 -33.57
CA THR A 61 19.16 6.30 -33.67
C THR A 61 17.73 6.69 -33.29
N VAL A 62 17.59 7.64 -32.38
CA VAL A 62 16.31 8.27 -32.04
C VAL A 62 16.34 9.73 -32.47
N ILE A 63 15.29 10.21 -33.11
CA ILE A 63 15.07 11.63 -33.40
C ILE A 63 13.90 12.09 -32.55
N GLU A 64 14.14 13.09 -31.71
CA GLU A 64 13.10 13.70 -30.90
C GLU A 64 13.09 15.20 -31.09
N ASN A 65 11.94 15.74 -31.51
CA ASN A 65 11.73 17.18 -31.74
C ASN A 65 12.88 17.83 -32.53
N GLY A 66 13.32 17.19 -33.61
CA GLY A 66 14.39 17.64 -34.49
C GLY A 66 15.82 17.31 -34.05
N THR A 67 16.02 16.76 -32.84
CA THR A 67 17.36 16.40 -32.35
C THR A 67 17.62 14.91 -32.51
N SER A 68 18.75 14.55 -33.14
CA SER A 68 19.14 13.16 -33.38
C SER A 68 20.16 12.67 -32.37
N TYR A 69 19.90 11.49 -31.79
CA TYR A 69 20.77 10.84 -30.82
C TYR A 69 21.08 9.41 -31.27
N ASN A 70 22.33 9.00 -31.08
CA ASN A 70 22.71 7.58 -31.17
C ASN A 70 22.78 7.02 -29.76
N ALA A 71 21.96 6.02 -29.46
CA ALA A 71 21.85 5.44 -28.13
C ALA A 71 22.06 3.92 -28.18
N PRO A 72 22.76 3.35 -27.19
CA PRO A 72 22.62 1.93 -26.94
C PRO A 72 21.20 1.64 -26.43
N TYR A 73 20.66 0.48 -26.77
CA TYR A 73 19.34 0.05 -26.30
C TYR A 73 19.34 -1.44 -25.95
N SER A 74 18.37 -1.86 -25.15
CA SER A 74 18.06 -3.26 -24.89
C SER A 74 16.62 -3.55 -25.27
N ALA A 75 16.30 -4.81 -25.59
CA ALA A 75 14.95 -5.22 -25.89
C ALA A 75 14.67 -6.65 -25.46
N ILE A 76 13.45 -6.92 -25.02
CA ILE A 76 12.96 -8.25 -24.66
C ILE A 76 11.59 -8.48 -25.32
N SER A 77 11.29 -9.73 -25.66
CA SER A 77 10.03 -10.09 -26.30
C SER A 77 9.26 -11.12 -25.47
N LEU A 78 7.93 -11.01 -25.51
CA LEU A 78 6.99 -11.98 -24.98
C LEU A 78 5.94 -12.23 -26.08
N GLY A 79 5.96 -13.41 -26.69
CA GLY A 79 5.11 -13.71 -27.84
C GLY A 79 5.32 -12.70 -28.97
N ARG A 80 4.25 -12.00 -29.36
CA ARG A 80 4.26 -10.95 -30.41
C ARG A 80 4.69 -9.57 -29.93
N LEU A 81 4.81 -9.38 -28.62
CA LEU A 81 5.20 -8.11 -28.02
C LEU A 81 6.71 -7.99 -27.90
N THR A 82 7.20 -6.76 -28.07
CA THR A 82 8.59 -6.41 -27.78
C THR A 82 8.65 -5.13 -26.97
N LEU A 83 9.25 -5.20 -25.79
CA LEU A 83 9.63 -4.04 -24.98
C LEU A 83 11.06 -3.64 -25.37
N MET A 84 11.21 -2.43 -25.89
CA MET A 84 12.48 -1.77 -26.17
C MET A 84 12.73 -0.68 -25.13
N THR A 85 13.96 -0.54 -24.64
CA THR A 85 14.35 0.47 -23.65
C THR A 85 15.67 1.14 -24.01
N HIS A 86 15.72 2.47 -23.90
CA HIS A 86 16.96 3.25 -24.04
C HIS A 86 16.90 4.55 -23.24
N LEU A 87 18.08 5.10 -22.96
CA LEU A 87 18.25 6.41 -22.33
C LEU A 87 18.72 7.42 -23.37
N ILE A 88 18.28 8.68 -23.22
CA ILE A 88 18.72 9.78 -24.06
C ILE A 88 20.15 10.17 -23.63
N PRO A 89 21.16 10.05 -24.52
CA PRO A 89 22.54 10.30 -24.16
C PRO A 89 22.76 11.68 -23.53
N GLY A 90 23.49 11.69 -22.40
CA GLY A 90 23.79 12.93 -21.66
C GLY A 90 22.65 13.42 -20.77
N SER A 91 21.60 12.61 -20.57
CA SER A 91 20.49 12.92 -19.67
C SER A 91 20.10 11.72 -18.82
N SER A 92 19.29 11.97 -17.78
CA SER A 92 18.63 10.94 -16.97
C SER A 92 17.24 10.56 -17.48
N ARG A 93 16.89 11.01 -18.69
CA ARG A 93 15.60 10.74 -19.35
C ARG A 93 15.70 9.53 -20.27
N GLY A 94 14.64 8.76 -20.38
CA GLY A 94 14.57 7.56 -21.19
C GLY A 94 13.21 7.35 -21.84
N TRP A 95 13.20 6.41 -22.80
CA TRP A 95 11.99 5.91 -23.43
C TRP A 95 11.94 4.38 -23.34
N HIS A 96 10.78 3.87 -22.97
CA HIS A 96 10.49 2.44 -22.92
C HIS A 96 9.23 2.18 -23.77
N ILE A 97 9.38 1.43 -24.85
CA ILE A 97 8.33 1.27 -25.86
C ILE A 97 7.96 -0.20 -25.95
N VAL A 98 6.69 -0.48 -25.68
CA VAL A 98 6.07 -1.77 -25.95
C VAL A 98 5.43 -1.71 -27.33
N ILE A 99 5.88 -2.58 -28.23
CA ILE A 99 5.40 -2.68 -29.60
C ILE A 99 4.76 -4.05 -29.80
N ASP A 100 3.49 -4.06 -30.21
CA ASP A 100 2.89 -5.25 -30.81
C ASP A 100 3.42 -5.36 -32.25
N THR A 101 4.27 -6.36 -32.50
CA THR A 101 4.95 -6.50 -33.80
C THR A 101 4.04 -7.00 -34.93
N GLU A 102 2.81 -7.40 -34.62
CA GLU A 102 1.82 -7.79 -35.63
C GLU A 102 0.91 -6.64 -36.03
N THR A 103 0.41 -5.90 -35.04
CA THR A 103 -0.53 -4.79 -35.30
C THR A 103 0.17 -3.45 -35.48
N TYR A 104 1.40 -3.30 -34.99
CA TYR A 104 2.14 -2.04 -34.86
C TYR A 104 1.57 -1.05 -33.85
N ALA A 105 0.59 -1.45 -33.01
CA ALA A 105 0.17 -0.65 -31.87
C ALA A 105 1.31 -0.53 -30.85
N ILE A 106 1.42 0.64 -30.20
CA ILE A 106 2.46 0.91 -29.20
C ILE A 106 1.92 1.55 -27.93
N THR A 107 2.57 1.21 -26.82
CA THR A 107 2.57 2.02 -25.59
C THR A 107 3.99 2.52 -25.38
N ALA A 108 4.15 3.84 -25.29
CA ALA A 108 5.45 4.47 -25.03
C ALA A 108 5.45 5.13 -23.66
N PHE A 109 6.40 4.76 -22.81
CA PHE A 109 6.69 5.39 -21.54
C PHE A 109 7.89 6.32 -21.70
N GLU A 110 7.68 7.61 -21.49
CA GLU A 110 8.76 8.57 -21.25
C GLU A 110 9.04 8.62 -19.75
N THR A 111 10.31 8.51 -19.35
CA THR A 111 10.70 8.54 -17.93
C THR A 111 11.82 9.54 -17.67
N TRP A 112 11.81 10.15 -16.50
CA TRP A 112 12.88 11.04 -16.04
C TRP A 112 13.03 10.95 -14.52
N PHE A 113 14.21 11.28 -14.01
CA PHE A 113 14.42 11.37 -12.57
C PHE A 113 14.16 12.78 -12.04
N GLY A 114 13.67 12.85 -10.81
CA GLY A 114 13.49 14.09 -10.08
C GLY A 114 12.04 14.59 -10.06
N ILE A 115 11.60 14.98 -8.87
CA ILE A 115 10.32 15.66 -8.64
C ILE A 115 10.47 16.67 -7.50
N GLU A 116 9.67 17.73 -7.58
CA GLU A 116 9.41 18.64 -6.47
C GLU A 116 7.99 18.39 -5.95
N VAL A 117 7.86 18.17 -4.64
CA VAL A 117 6.57 17.92 -3.98
C VAL A 117 6.29 19.00 -2.94
N ASP A 118 5.03 19.39 -2.82
CA ASP A 118 4.56 20.28 -1.77
C ASP A 118 4.58 19.57 -0.41
N VAL A 119 4.99 20.30 0.64
CA VAL A 119 5.12 19.77 2.01
C VAL A 119 4.25 20.57 2.97
N GLY A 120 3.67 19.92 3.96
CA GLY A 120 2.90 20.54 5.04
C GLY A 120 1.48 20.93 4.65
N MET A 121 0.94 20.37 3.57
CA MET A 121 -0.48 20.49 3.24
C MET A 121 -1.33 19.55 4.09
N ASP A 122 -2.66 19.60 4.00
CA ASP A 122 -3.51 18.53 4.54
C ASP A 122 -4.12 17.69 3.41
N LEU A 123 -4.60 16.49 3.75
CA LEU A 123 -5.23 15.56 2.82
C LEU A 123 -6.41 16.15 2.04
N PHE A 124 -7.04 17.19 2.58
CA PHE A 124 -8.23 17.82 2.00
C PHE A 124 -7.91 19.11 1.25
N GLY A 125 -6.63 19.49 1.15
CA GLY A 125 -6.18 20.74 0.55
C GLY A 125 -6.68 22.00 1.26
N GLN A 126 -7.10 21.92 2.53
CA GLN A 126 -7.61 23.06 3.29
C GLN A 126 -6.47 23.90 3.87
N ARG A 127 -5.35 23.26 4.21
CA ARG A 127 -4.10 23.88 4.62
C ARG A 127 -3.18 24.02 3.40
N PRO A 128 -2.71 25.25 3.09
CA PRO A 128 -1.74 25.45 2.03
C PRO A 128 -0.39 24.80 2.40
N PRO A 129 0.42 24.38 1.41
CA PRO A 129 1.77 23.89 1.65
C PRO A 129 2.64 24.90 2.40
N THR A 130 3.47 24.43 3.34
CA THR A 130 4.44 25.25 4.08
C THR A 130 5.82 25.28 3.41
N GLY A 131 6.06 24.38 2.45
CA GLY A 131 7.34 24.28 1.76
C GLY A 131 7.30 23.29 0.61
N LYS A 132 8.48 22.98 0.08
CA LYS A 132 8.66 22.00 -0.98
C LYS A 132 9.85 21.10 -0.70
N ARG A 133 9.77 19.84 -1.13
CA ARG A 133 10.87 18.86 -1.05
C ARG A 133 11.25 18.40 -2.45
N GLN A 134 12.55 18.38 -2.72
CA GLN A 134 13.12 17.83 -3.94
C GLN A 134 13.47 16.37 -3.72
N ILE A 135 13.12 15.50 -4.67
CA ILE A 135 13.39 14.06 -4.61
C ILE A 135 14.10 13.62 -5.91
N PRO A 136 15.41 13.89 -6.04
CA PRO A 136 16.17 13.61 -7.27
C PRO A 136 16.08 12.17 -7.75
N ARG A 137 16.09 11.19 -6.83
CA ARG A 137 16.11 9.76 -7.17
C ARG A 137 14.76 9.20 -7.62
N GLU A 138 13.66 9.93 -7.44
CA GLU A 138 12.34 9.39 -7.76
C GLU A 138 12.09 9.46 -9.26
N ILE A 139 11.89 8.28 -9.88
CA ILE A 139 11.53 8.21 -11.27
C ILE A 139 10.09 8.69 -11.50
N GLN A 140 9.94 9.56 -12.48
CA GLN A 140 8.70 10.05 -13.02
C GLN A 140 8.45 9.40 -14.38
N ARG A 141 7.18 9.39 -14.80
CA ARG A 141 6.77 8.77 -16.04
C ARG A 141 5.61 9.51 -16.68
N GLN A 142 5.54 9.49 -17.99
CA GLN A 142 4.34 9.78 -18.77
C GLN A 142 4.20 8.66 -19.80
N TYR A 143 3.01 8.09 -19.96
CA TYR A 143 2.78 7.12 -21.02
C TYR A 143 1.81 7.66 -22.07
N TYR A 144 1.92 7.09 -23.27
CA TYR A 144 1.14 7.44 -24.44
C TYR A 144 0.75 6.16 -25.19
N PHE A 145 -0.44 6.18 -25.79
CA PHE A 145 -0.87 5.17 -26.76
C PHE A 145 -0.63 5.70 -28.17
N GLY A 146 -0.34 4.80 -29.11
CA GLY A 146 -0.04 5.20 -30.48
C GLY A 146 0.23 4.01 -31.37
N TRP A 147 0.92 4.25 -32.49
CA TRP A 147 1.41 3.19 -33.35
C TRP A 147 2.77 3.49 -33.99
N ALA A 148 3.46 2.44 -34.42
CA ALA A 148 4.72 2.52 -35.15
C ALA A 148 4.46 2.64 -36.67
N ASP A 149 4.64 3.84 -37.21
CA ASP A 149 4.50 4.15 -38.63
C ASP A 149 5.80 3.86 -39.37
N THR A 150 5.86 2.70 -40.03
CA THR A 150 7.00 2.27 -40.85
C THR A 150 6.98 2.87 -42.25
N GLY A 151 5.96 3.68 -42.59
CA GLY A 151 5.67 4.17 -43.94
C GLY A 151 5.11 3.11 -44.89
N SER A 152 5.08 1.83 -44.49
CA SER A 152 4.58 0.71 -45.29
C SER A 152 3.35 0.01 -44.70
N ASN A 153 3.05 0.26 -43.43
CA ASN A 153 1.89 -0.26 -42.71
C ASN A 153 0.78 0.79 -42.59
N GLU A 154 -0.44 0.33 -42.40
CA GLU A 154 -1.59 1.19 -42.09
C GLU A 154 -1.70 1.43 -40.57
N LYS A 155 -2.39 2.51 -40.17
CA LYS A 155 -2.72 2.75 -38.76
C LYS A 155 -3.56 1.56 -38.24
N PRO A 156 -3.22 0.98 -37.08
CA PRO A 156 -4.04 -0.08 -36.48
C PRO A 156 -5.47 0.40 -36.22
N SER A 157 -6.46 -0.48 -36.37
CA SER A 157 -7.86 -0.15 -36.07
C SER A 157 -8.12 0.10 -34.59
N GLU A 158 -7.31 -0.52 -33.72
CA GLU A 158 -7.37 -0.39 -32.27
C GLU A 158 -5.96 -0.13 -31.74
N LEU A 159 -5.84 0.81 -30.80
CA LEU A 159 -4.61 1.06 -30.06
C LEU A 159 -4.71 0.37 -28.69
N HIS A 160 -3.57 0.23 -28.01
CA HIS A 160 -3.58 -0.14 -26.59
C HIS A 160 -4.43 0.87 -25.80
N THR A 161 -5.01 0.41 -24.69
CA THR A 161 -5.91 1.23 -23.87
C THR A 161 -5.77 0.90 -22.38
N THR A 162 -6.22 1.78 -21.50
CA THR A 162 -6.28 1.48 -20.06
C THR A 162 -7.30 0.37 -19.77
N THR A 163 -7.15 -0.31 -18.63
CA THR A 163 -8.11 -1.34 -18.25
C THR A 163 -8.29 -1.51 -16.74
N ASN A 164 -9.45 -2.02 -16.33
CA ASN A 164 -9.72 -2.50 -14.97
C ASN A 164 -9.67 -4.04 -14.85
N ARG A 165 -9.35 -4.76 -15.91
CA ARG A 165 -9.47 -6.23 -15.92
C ARG A 165 -8.48 -6.97 -15.02
N LEU A 166 -7.47 -6.27 -14.51
CA LEU A 166 -6.55 -6.82 -13.50
C LEU A 166 -7.06 -6.61 -12.08
N GLU A 167 -8.03 -5.71 -11.87
CA GLU A 167 -8.57 -5.41 -10.54
C GLU A 167 -9.07 -6.69 -9.85
N GLY A 168 -8.88 -6.77 -8.54
CA GLY A 168 -9.26 -7.91 -7.72
C GLY A 168 -8.31 -9.09 -7.79
N ARG A 169 -7.44 -9.19 -8.80
CA ARG A 169 -6.55 -10.35 -8.98
C ARG A 169 -5.39 -10.38 -7.99
N GLY A 170 -4.92 -11.58 -7.68
CA GLY A 170 -3.63 -11.86 -7.05
C GLY A 170 -2.72 -12.66 -7.99
N LEU A 171 -1.44 -12.30 -8.03
CA LEU A 171 -0.39 -12.97 -8.81
C LEU A 171 0.83 -13.27 -7.93
N HIS A 172 1.35 -14.49 -8.04
CA HIS A 172 2.70 -14.85 -7.65
C HIS A 172 3.62 -14.75 -8.86
N TRP A 173 4.83 -14.27 -8.62
CA TRP A 173 5.86 -14.06 -9.62
C TRP A 173 7.11 -14.82 -9.20
N ASP A 174 7.59 -15.70 -10.06
CA ASP A 174 8.87 -16.40 -9.95
C ASP A 174 9.80 -15.84 -11.04
N TYR A 175 10.61 -14.85 -10.67
CA TYR A 175 11.53 -14.19 -11.60
C TYR A 175 12.74 -15.07 -11.92
N CYS A 176 13.29 -14.93 -13.12
CA CYS A 176 14.41 -15.75 -13.60
C CYS A 176 15.70 -15.66 -12.75
N CYS A 177 15.81 -14.65 -11.89
CA CYS A 177 16.92 -14.48 -10.94
C CYS A 177 16.67 -15.12 -9.57
N GLY A 178 15.53 -15.80 -9.36
CA GLY A 178 15.11 -16.40 -8.08
C GLY A 178 14.48 -15.41 -7.10
N TYR A 179 14.18 -14.18 -7.54
CA TYR A 179 13.38 -13.24 -6.79
C TYR A 179 11.90 -13.60 -6.91
N GLU A 180 11.19 -13.66 -5.78
CA GLU A 180 9.79 -14.03 -5.71
C GLU A 180 8.97 -12.91 -5.09
N LEU A 181 7.76 -12.72 -5.63
CA LEU A 181 6.87 -11.62 -5.27
C LEU A 181 5.42 -12.08 -5.30
N LEU A 182 4.61 -11.60 -4.36
CA LEU A 182 3.15 -11.55 -4.49
C LEU A 182 2.73 -10.14 -4.87
N THR A 183 1.84 -10.01 -5.85
CA THR A 183 1.18 -8.76 -6.20
C THR A 183 -0.33 -8.95 -6.15
N PHE A 184 -1.02 -7.99 -5.57
CA PHE A 184 -2.47 -7.91 -5.53
C PHE A 184 -2.90 -6.60 -6.19
N PHE A 185 -4.03 -6.63 -6.89
CA PHE A 185 -4.53 -5.50 -7.67
C PHE A 185 -5.84 -4.96 -7.06
N PRO A 186 -5.84 -4.41 -5.84
CA PRO A 186 -7.08 -4.03 -5.16
C PRO A 186 -7.71 -2.74 -5.71
N SER A 187 -7.04 -2.08 -6.65
CA SER A 187 -7.37 -0.74 -7.14
C SER A 187 -7.00 -0.58 -8.61
N LEU A 188 -7.64 0.39 -9.26
CA LEU A 188 -7.36 0.80 -10.63
C LEU A 188 -6.16 1.75 -10.80
N VAL A 189 -5.62 2.26 -9.71
CA VAL A 189 -4.48 3.19 -9.72
C VAL A 189 -3.33 2.76 -8.81
N CYS A 190 -3.53 1.70 -8.04
CA CYS A 190 -2.55 1.15 -7.12
C CYS A 190 -2.58 -0.38 -7.16
N SER A 191 -1.39 -0.98 -7.04
CA SER A 191 -1.23 -2.39 -6.67
C SER A 191 -0.65 -2.48 -5.27
N THR A 192 -0.81 -3.60 -4.60
CA THR A 192 -0.06 -3.91 -3.39
C THR A 192 0.82 -5.14 -3.59
N LEU A 193 1.98 -5.18 -2.94
CA LEU A 193 2.94 -6.26 -3.14
C LEU A 193 3.58 -6.73 -1.84
N VAL A 194 4.02 -7.98 -1.82
CA VAL A 194 4.78 -8.60 -0.73
C VAL A 194 5.99 -9.31 -1.32
N GLU A 195 7.19 -8.82 -1.03
CA GLU A 195 8.43 -9.47 -1.44
C GLU A 195 8.66 -10.73 -0.61
N LEU A 196 8.86 -11.87 -1.27
CA LEU A 196 9.05 -13.16 -0.60
C LEU A 196 10.53 -13.53 -0.43
N SER A 197 11.39 -13.07 -1.35
CA SER A 197 12.82 -13.40 -1.34
C SER A 197 13.70 -12.42 -0.55
N ASP A 198 13.19 -11.25 -0.17
CA ASP A 198 13.95 -10.29 0.64
C ASP A 198 13.87 -10.67 2.14
N PRO A 199 15.00 -10.83 2.87
CA PRO A 199 14.99 -11.03 4.32
C PRO A 199 14.28 -9.92 5.12
N GLN A 200 14.18 -8.70 4.56
CA GLN A 200 13.41 -7.56 5.08
C GLN A 200 12.04 -7.41 4.39
N GLY A 201 11.69 -8.35 3.51
CA GLY A 201 10.40 -8.47 2.85
C GLY A 201 9.31 -8.94 3.80
N GLY A 202 8.27 -9.58 3.27
CA GLY A 202 7.10 -10.02 4.05
C GLY A 202 6.19 -8.88 4.52
N ILE A 203 6.45 -7.65 4.07
CA ILE A 203 5.63 -6.47 4.34
C ILE A 203 4.92 -6.04 3.06
N THR A 204 3.62 -5.77 3.19
CA THR A 204 2.75 -5.24 2.16
C THR A 204 3.08 -3.79 1.85
N MET A 205 3.30 -3.49 0.57
CA MET A 205 3.57 -2.14 0.08
C MET A 205 2.53 -1.74 -0.95
N ALA A 206 1.97 -0.54 -0.81
CA ALA A 206 1.09 0.06 -1.82
C ALA A 206 1.90 0.91 -2.80
N ASN A 207 1.72 0.66 -4.09
CA ASN A 207 2.45 1.37 -5.15
C ASN A 207 1.48 1.90 -6.20
N PRO A 208 1.60 3.18 -6.60
CA PRO A 208 0.94 3.69 -7.80
C PRO A 208 1.24 2.79 -8.99
N SER A 209 0.22 2.53 -9.80
CA SER A 209 0.26 1.55 -10.87
C SER A 209 -0.57 1.96 -12.07
N ASP A 210 -0.16 1.47 -13.24
CA ASP A 210 -0.92 1.55 -14.48
C ASP A 210 -1.25 0.16 -14.99
N TYR A 211 -2.46 0.02 -15.51
CA TYR A 211 -2.96 -1.19 -16.12
C TYR A 211 -3.40 -0.90 -17.54
N ILE A 212 -2.76 -1.55 -18.49
CA ILE A 212 -2.95 -1.31 -19.91
C ILE A 212 -3.27 -2.64 -20.57
N ARG A 213 -4.34 -2.65 -21.34
CA ARG A 213 -4.74 -3.77 -22.18
C ARG A 213 -4.15 -3.59 -23.57
N ILE A 214 -3.54 -4.65 -24.07
CA ILE A 214 -3.18 -4.77 -25.48
C ILE A 214 -4.30 -5.51 -26.21
N ASP A 215 -4.69 -6.68 -25.70
CA ASP A 215 -5.82 -7.48 -26.18
C ASP A 215 -6.39 -8.36 -25.05
N ASP A 216 -7.01 -9.51 -25.34
CA ASP A 216 -7.53 -10.44 -24.32
C ASP A 216 -6.48 -11.44 -23.78
N GLU A 217 -5.30 -11.49 -24.40
CA GLU A 217 -4.17 -12.37 -24.04
C GLU A 217 -3.07 -11.57 -23.32
N PHE A 218 -2.78 -10.37 -23.80
CA PHE A 218 -1.67 -9.55 -23.37
C PHE A 218 -2.06 -8.25 -22.66
N TYR A 219 -1.28 -7.93 -21.63
CA TYR A 219 -1.43 -6.75 -20.81
C TYR A 219 -0.06 -6.13 -20.50
N ILE A 220 -0.06 -4.86 -20.11
CA ILE A 220 1.08 -4.19 -19.48
C ILE A 220 0.65 -3.78 -18.07
N TYR A 221 1.46 -4.16 -17.10
CA TYR A 221 1.39 -3.68 -15.74
C TYR A 221 2.65 -2.87 -15.44
N ALA A 222 2.49 -1.64 -14.98
CA ALA A 222 3.62 -0.83 -14.55
C ALA A 222 3.38 -0.29 -13.14
N ARG A 223 4.43 -0.25 -12.31
CA ARG A 223 4.36 0.21 -10.92
C ARG A 223 5.55 1.08 -10.54
N TRP A 224 5.36 1.91 -9.50
CA TRP A 224 6.36 2.86 -9.01
C TRP A 224 6.47 2.86 -7.48
N GLU A 225 7.71 2.83 -7.00
CA GLU A 225 8.07 3.00 -5.60
C GLU A 225 8.19 4.49 -5.27
N VAL A 226 7.04 5.12 -4.99
CA VAL A 226 6.94 6.52 -4.55
C VAL A 226 7.32 6.64 -3.07
N GLU A 227 7.99 7.74 -2.69
CA GLU A 227 8.58 7.99 -1.35
C GLU A 227 9.75 7.08 -0.92
N PHE A 228 9.85 5.89 -1.49
CA PHE A 228 10.88 4.90 -1.16
C PHE A 228 12.07 4.98 -2.11
N SER A 229 12.38 3.89 -2.80
CA SER A 229 13.60 3.76 -3.60
C SER A 229 13.55 4.58 -4.89
N GLY A 230 12.35 4.98 -5.35
CA GLY A 230 12.16 5.67 -6.62
C GLY A 230 12.24 4.76 -7.84
N LYS A 231 12.08 3.44 -7.67
CA LYS A 231 12.17 2.43 -8.73
C LYS A 231 10.85 2.20 -9.45
N MET A 232 10.94 1.92 -10.74
CA MET A 232 9.84 1.58 -11.63
C MET A 232 9.99 0.15 -12.14
N TRP A 233 8.85 -0.51 -12.34
CA TRP A 233 8.74 -1.75 -13.08
C TRP A 233 7.76 -1.59 -14.24
N ILE A 234 8.08 -2.19 -15.39
CA ILE A 234 7.17 -2.34 -16.53
C ILE A 234 7.18 -3.82 -16.91
N GLU A 235 6.02 -4.46 -16.79
CA GLU A 235 5.83 -5.89 -17.01
C GLU A 235 4.86 -6.12 -18.17
N LEU A 236 5.30 -6.87 -19.18
CA LEU A 236 4.41 -7.48 -20.17
C LEU A 236 3.85 -8.76 -19.57
N LEU A 237 2.54 -8.96 -19.65
CA LEU A 237 1.86 -10.14 -19.13
C LEU A 237 1.25 -10.93 -20.28
N ASN A 238 1.43 -12.25 -20.25
CA ASN A 238 0.71 -13.20 -21.07
C ASN A 238 -0.05 -14.15 -20.15
N PHE A 239 -1.37 -14.03 -20.10
CA PHE A 239 -2.20 -14.89 -19.25
C PHE A 239 -2.51 -16.27 -19.85
N TYR A 240 -2.21 -16.50 -21.13
CA TYR A 240 -2.41 -17.81 -21.75
C TYR A 240 -1.26 -18.75 -21.38
N ASP A 241 -0.03 -18.23 -21.40
CA ASP A 241 1.16 -19.00 -21.03
C ASP A 241 1.57 -18.81 -19.56
N MET A 242 0.95 -17.86 -18.85
CA MET A 242 1.29 -17.47 -17.48
C MET A 242 2.77 -17.08 -17.35
N GLU A 243 3.20 -16.21 -18.25
CA GLU A 243 4.57 -15.71 -18.34
C GLU A 243 4.60 -14.19 -18.37
N SER A 244 5.72 -13.62 -17.93
CA SER A 244 6.01 -12.20 -18.02
C SER A 244 7.42 -11.94 -18.53
N ALA A 245 7.57 -10.80 -19.20
CA ALA A 245 8.86 -10.21 -19.53
C ALA A 245 8.79 -8.70 -19.28
N GLY A 246 9.86 -8.11 -18.75
CA GLY A 246 9.78 -6.74 -18.30
C GLY A 246 11.10 -6.03 -18.10
N LEU A 247 11.00 -4.87 -17.47
CA LEU A 247 12.07 -3.94 -17.15
C LEU A 247 11.94 -3.50 -15.70
N VAL A 248 13.06 -3.49 -14.98
CA VAL A 248 13.23 -2.71 -13.75
C VAL A 248 14.14 -1.51 -14.03
N PHE A 249 13.75 -0.32 -13.56
CA PHE A 249 14.53 0.90 -13.71
C PHE A 249 14.42 1.83 -12.49
N GLY A 250 15.54 2.11 -11.83
CA GLY A 250 15.63 3.02 -10.69
C GLY A 250 16.65 2.56 -9.65
N PHE A 251 16.65 3.19 -8.48
CA PHE A 251 17.67 2.92 -7.46
C PHE A 251 17.19 1.92 -6.42
N ASP A 252 18.07 1.06 -5.93
CA ASP A 252 17.80 0.14 -4.83
C ASP A 252 18.10 0.78 -3.44
N ASP A 253 18.04 -0.04 -2.40
CA ASP A 253 18.32 0.34 -1.00
C ASP A 253 19.81 0.62 -0.74
N LYS A 254 20.70 0.25 -1.67
CA LYS A 254 22.14 0.51 -1.65
C LYS A 254 22.54 1.66 -2.57
N ASP A 255 21.55 2.42 -3.05
CA ASP A 255 21.70 3.51 -4.02
C ASP A 255 22.28 3.07 -5.37
N GLU A 256 22.26 1.78 -5.69
CA GLU A 256 22.73 1.26 -6.98
C GLU A 256 21.62 1.32 -8.02
N LEU A 257 22.00 1.63 -9.27
CA LEU A 257 21.05 1.75 -10.37
C LEU A 257 20.69 0.36 -10.92
N ALA A 258 19.49 -0.10 -10.58
CA ALA A 258 18.82 -1.18 -11.29
C ALA A 258 18.35 -0.64 -12.65
N TYR A 259 18.89 -1.21 -13.73
CA TYR A 259 18.41 -0.97 -15.08
C TYR A 259 18.59 -2.27 -15.85
N GLU A 260 17.57 -3.14 -15.81
CA GLU A 260 17.72 -4.55 -16.19
C GLU A 260 16.43 -5.11 -16.80
N LEU A 261 16.57 -5.99 -17.77
CA LEU A 261 15.47 -6.77 -18.34
C LEU A 261 15.37 -8.13 -17.66
N HIS A 262 14.16 -8.64 -17.51
CA HIS A 262 13.91 -9.89 -16.81
C HIS A 262 12.71 -10.64 -17.39
N THR A 263 12.59 -11.91 -17.02
CA THR A 263 11.38 -12.71 -17.23
C THR A 263 10.90 -13.27 -15.90
N ALA A 264 9.62 -13.62 -15.84
CA ALA A 264 9.03 -14.31 -14.71
C ALA A 264 8.00 -15.35 -15.17
N LYS A 265 7.83 -16.39 -14.37
CA LYS A 265 6.63 -17.24 -14.42
C LYS A 265 5.59 -16.68 -13.47
N LEU A 266 4.33 -16.83 -13.85
CA LEU A 266 3.19 -16.30 -13.12
C LEU A 266 2.33 -17.44 -12.59
N GLU A 267 1.71 -17.23 -11.44
CA GLU A 267 0.63 -18.06 -10.92
C GLU A 267 -0.49 -17.16 -10.40
N VAL A 268 -1.75 -17.44 -10.77
CA VAL A 268 -2.91 -16.74 -10.20
C VAL A 268 -3.14 -17.28 -8.80
N THR A 269 -3.05 -16.42 -7.79
CA THR A 269 -3.22 -16.81 -6.37
C THR A 269 -4.66 -16.64 -5.89
N GLY A 270 -5.48 -15.86 -6.61
CA GLY A 270 -6.90 -15.68 -6.35
C GLY A 270 -7.49 -14.48 -7.08
N ASP A 271 -8.80 -14.31 -6.97
CA ASP A 271 -9.53 -13.14 -7.48
C ASP A 271 -10.55 -12.69 -6.40
N ALA A 272 -10.52 -11.42 -6.04
CA ALA A 272 -11.57 -10.77 -5.28
C ALA A 272 -12.75 -10.42 -6.20
N ALA A 273 -13.95 -10.34 -5.63
CA ALA A 273 -15.13 -9.96 -6.40
C ALA A 273 -15.05 -8.49 -6.84
N HIS A 274 -15.29 -8.25 -8.13
CA HIS A 274 -15.51 -6.92 -8.69
C HIS A 274 -16.85 -6.36 -8.18
N LEU A 275 -16.86 -5.12 -7.71
CA LEU A 275 -18.05 -4.47 -7.16
C LEU A 275 -18.61 -3.38 -8.07
N GLU A 276 -17.84 -2.98 -9.09
CA GLU A 276 -18.25 -2.13 -10.18
C GLU A 276 -19.12 -2.88 -11.21
N LYS A 277 -19.60 -2.16 -12.23
CA LYS A 277 -20.35 -2.77 -13.31
C LYS A 277 -19.45 -3.71 -14.11
N ILE A 278 -19.77 -5.00 -14.16
CA ILE A 278 -19.01 -6.07 -14.87
C ILE A 278 -18.75 -5.76 -16.37
N THR A 279 -19.53 -4.87 -16.99
CA THR A 279 -19.33 -4.44 -18.39
C THR A 279 -18.51 -3.16 -18.53
N SER A 280 -17.93 -2.66 -17.43
CA SER A 280 -16.97 -1.56 -17.45
C SER A 280 -15.58 -2.18 -17.62
N PHE A 281 -14.85 -1.77 -18.65
CA PHE A 281 -13.53 -2.33 -18.96
C PHE A 281 -12.36 -1.37 -18.70
N GLY A 282 -12.64 -0.21 -18.09
CA GLY A 282 -11.64 0.82 -17.81
C GLY A 282 -11.07 1.51 -19.05
N ASP A 283 -11.76 1.41 -20.20
CA ASP A 283 -11.32 1.82 -21.53
C ASP A 283 -11.87 3.18 -21.98
N LYS A 284 -12.76 3.79 -21.20
CA LYS A 284 -13.50 5.02 -21.58
C LYS A 284 -13.14 6.26 -20.77
N GLU A 285 -12.76 6.09 -19.51
CA GLU A 285 -12.32 7.17 -18.64
C GLU A 285 -11.15 6.69 -17.78
N ALA A 286 -10.22 7.59 -17.48
CA ALA A 286 -9.12 7.28 -16.59
C ALA A 286 -9.66 6.96 -15.19
N PRO A 287 -9.15 5.91 -14.54
CA PRO A 287 -9.74 5.34 -13.33
C PRO A 287 -9.81 6.28 -12.12
N MET A 288 -8.96 7.31 -12.07
CA MET A 288 -9.13 8.46 -11.18
C MET A 288 -8.71 9.75 -11.90
N ALA A 289 -9.30 10.86 -11.46
CA ALA A 289 -8.93 12.19 -11.96
C ALA A 289 -7.48 12.53 -11.57
N ALA A 290 -6.56 12.48 -12.54
CA ALA A 290 -5.24 13.06 -12.38
C ALA A 290 -5.33 14.59 -12.48
N PRO A 291 -4.46 15.35 -11.79
CA PRO A 291 -4.27 16.78 -12.03
C PRO A 291 -4.16 17.05 -13.53
N LYS A 292 -5.13 17.79 -14.08
CA LYS A 292 -5.14 18.14 -15.50
C LYS A 292 -3.93 19.03 -15.81
N ASN A 293 -3.36 18.84 -17.00
CA ASN A 293 -2.28 19.66 -17.53
C ASN A 293 -0.96 19.59 -16.72
N VAL A 294 -0.72 18.49 -15.99
CA VAL A 294 0.58 18.23 -15.33
C VAL A 294 1.18 16.95 -15.92
N LYS A 295 2.34 17.07 -16.57
CA LYS A 295 3.04 15.93 -17.18
C LYS A 295 3.48 14.94 -16.10
N GLY A 296 3.16 13.67 -16.30
CA GLY A 296 3.48 12.59 -15.37
C GLY A 296 2.71 12.59 -14.05
N ALA A 297 1.61 13.36 -14.01
CA ALA A 297 0.67 13.30 -12.90
C ALA A 297 0.09 11.89 -12.77
N ARG A 298 0.12 11.38 -11.54
CA ARG A 298 -0.42 10.09 -11.13
C ARG A 298 -0.93 10.20 -9.70
N TYR A 299 -1.73 9.23 -9.28
CA TYR A 299 -1.98 9.09 -7.85
C TYR A 299 -0.65 8.81 -7.15
N ALA A 300 -0.35 9.60 -6.12
CA ALA A 300 0.81 9.45 -5.27
C ALA A 300 0.39 9.89 -3.88
N TYR A 301 0.16 8.93 -3.00
CA TYR A 301 -0.11 9.22 -1.60
C TYR A 301 1.23 9.44 -0.90
N ARG A 302 1.42 10.63 -0.31
CA ARG A 302 2.70 11.05 0.27
C ARG A 302 2.59 11.54 1.70
N PRO A 303 2.28 10.67 2.66
CA PRO A 303 1.84 11.16 3.95
C PRO A 303 2.97 11.79 4.77
N MET A 304 4.23 11.38 4.53
CA MET A 304 5.42 12.02 5.10
C MET A 304 5.61 13.47 4.66
N ASP A 305 5.07 13.84 3.49
CA ASP A 305 5.09 15.22 3.00
C ASP A 305 3.87 16.01 3.48
N ILE A 306 2.75 15.33 3.78
CA ILE A 306 1.51 15.97 4.23
C ILE A 306 1.60 16.30 5.73
N ASP A 307 1.97 15.31 6.54
CA ASP A 307 2.03 15.43 7.99
C ASP A 307 3.46 15.73 8.43
N ILE A 308 3.70 16.98 8.83
CA ILE A 308 5.00 17.44 9.29
C ILE A 308 5.33 16.71 10.60
N PRO A 309 6.49 16.02 10.71
CA PRO A 309 6.89 15.36 11.95
C PRO A 309 6.92 16.32 13.13
N MET A 310 6.35 15.90 14.24
CA MET A 310 6.36 16.65 15.50
C MET A 310 7.42 16.09 16.45
N THR A 311 7.91 16.93 17.35
CA THR A 311 8.58 16.47 18.57
C THR A 311 7.58 15.76 19.48
N LYS A 312 8.07 14.95 20.42
CA LYS A 312 7.20 14.31 21.42
C LYS A 312 6.41 15.35 22.20
N GLU A 313 7.05 16.44 22.63
CA GLU A 313 6.42 17.51 23.40
C GLU A 313 5.28 18.18 22.63
N GLU A 314 5.46 18.46 21.34
CA GLU A 314 4.42 19.02 20.48
C GLU A 314 3.25 18.06 20.32
N ALA A 315 3.51 16.78 20.07
CA ALA A 315 2.47 15.76 19.94
C ALA A 315 1.64 15.63 21.23
N LEU A 316 2.30 15.60 22.39
CA LEU A 316 1.64 15.55 23.70
C LEU A 316 0.83 16.82 23.99
N GLN A 317 1.32 17.99 23.60
CA GLN A 317 0.59 19.25 23.72
C GLN A 317 -0.68 19.23 22.84
N HIS A 318 -0.56 18.81 21.58
CA HIS A 318 -1.70 18.68 20.68
C HIS A 318 -2.73 17.68 21.22
N ALA A 319 -2.30 16.55 21.77
CA ALA A 319 -3.18 15.58 22.40
C ALA A 319 -3.93 16.18 23.61
N ALA A 320 -3.25 16.99 24.43
CA ALA A 320 -3.85 17.70 25.57
C ALA A 320 -4.97 18.65 25.15
N GLU A 321 -4.75 19.40 24.06
CA GLU A 321 -5.62 20.49 23.61
C GLU A 321 -6.82 19.99 22.80
N SER A 322 -6.71 18.82 22.17
CA SER A 322 -7.67 18.35 21.16
C SER A 322 -8.35 17.01 21.48
N GLN A 323 -8.16 16.48 22.70
CA GLN A 323 -8.69 15.17 23.08
C GLN A 323 -10.22 15.08 22.92
N ARG A 324 -10.68 14.03 22.23
CA ARG A 324 -12.11 13.68 22.10
C ARG A 324 -12.33 12.21 22.43
N ILE A 325 -13.08 11.94 23.50
CA ILE A 325 -13.28 10.58 24.01
C ILE A 325 -14.67 10.06 23.62
N PHE A 326 -14.69 9.07 22.72
CA PHE A 326 -15.91 8.49 22.12
C PHE A 326 -16.82 9.55 21.47
N ASP A 327 -16.23 10.41 20.64
CA ASP A 327 -16.95 11.34 19.75
C ASP A 327 -17.24 10.63 18.42
N PHE A 328 -18.49 10.23 18.20
CA PHE A 328 -18.95 9.56 16.98
C PHE A 328 -19.40 10.54 15.88
N GLY A 329 -19.43 11.85 16.18
CA GLY A 329 -19.89 12.89 15.25
C GLY A 329 -18.75 13.68 14.59
N GLY A 330 -17.51 13.49 15.06
CA GLY A 330 -16.34 14.25 14.64
C GLY A 330 -15.91 14.05 13.18
N PRO A 331 -15.00 14.90 12.68
CA PRO A 331 -14.51 14.90 11.29
C PRO A 331 -13.47 13.79 11.04
N ASN A 332 -13.82 12.54 11.32
CA ASN A 332 -12.94 11.39 11.01
C ASN A 332 -13.18 10.92 9.57
N ILE A 333 -12.12 10.65 8.81
CA ILE A 333 -12.21 10.11 7.44
C ILE A 333 -12.90 8.74 7.41
N MET A 334 -12.66 7.93 8.45
CA MET A 334 -13.31 6.63 8.68
C MET A 334 -14.58 6.78 9.53
N LYS A 335 -15.40 7.82 9.27
CA LYS A 335 -16.66 8.00 9.98
C LYS A 335 -17.57 6.79 9.75
N SER A 336 -17.69 5.95 10.77
CA SER A 336 -18.59 4.81 10.74
C SER A 336 -19.97 5.18 11.27
N GLY A 337 -21.00 4.95 10.45
CA GLY A 337 -22.40 5.00 10.85
C GLY A 337 -22.97 3.62 11.21
N ASN A 338 -22.39 2.54 10.68
CA ASN A 338 -22.86 1.16 10.82
C ASN A 338 -22.27 0.46 12.06
N ASN A 339 -22.33 1.13 13.22
CA ASN A 339 -21.82 0.57 14.46
C ASN A 339 -22.76 -0.47 15.05
N LEU A 340 -22.21 -1.46 15.75
CA LEU A 340 -22.98 -2.32 16.65
C LEU A 340 -23.67 -1.47 17.73
N LYS A 341 -24.80 -1.95 18.26
CA LYS A 341 -25.42 -1.31 19.43
C LYS A 341 -24.49 -1.42 20.63
N PHE A 342 -24.42 -0.36 21.43
CA PHE A 342 -23.70 -0.43 22.70
C PHE A 342 -24.27 -1.53 23.58
N SER A 343 -23.38 -2.30 24.18
CA SER A 343 -23.72 -3.31 25.18
C SER A 343 -23.60 -2.72 26.58
N TYR A 344 -24.63 -2.96 27.40
CA TYR A 344 -24.63 -2.61 28.82
C TYR A 344 -24.44 -3.84 29.72
N PHE A 345 -23.99 -4.96 29.14
CA PHE A 345 -23.80 -6.21 29.88
C PHE A 345 -22.85 -6.05 31.08
N LEU A 346 -21.83 -5.18 30.96
CA LEU A 346 -20.83 -5.00 32.01
C LEU A 346 -21.36 -4.21 33.22
N VAL A 347 -22.48 -3.50 33.12
CA VAL A 347 -22.99 -2.65 34.22
C VAL A 347 -23.23 -3.46 35.49
N GLY A 348 -22.66 -2.97 36.60
CA GLY A 348 -22.72 -3.61 37.92
C GLY A 348 -21.76 -4.78 38.11
N LYS A 349 -20.86 -5.05 37.15
CA LYS A 349 -19.85 -6.11 37.27
C LYS A 349 -18.53 -5.56 37.78
N GLN A 350 -17.88 -6.37 38.61
CA GLN A 350 -16.50 -6.17 39.01
C GLN A 350 -15.70 -7.43 38.65
N PHE A 351 -14.59 -7.27 37.95
CA PHE A 351 -13.73 -8.39 37.54
C PHE A 351 -12.27 -7.96 37.39
N LYS A 352 -11.39 -8.95 37.22
CA LYS A 352 -9.98 -8.71 36.94
C LYS A 352 -9.58 -9.34 35.61
N ILE A 353 -8.72 -8.64 34.88
CA ILE A 353 -7.99 -9.17 33.74
C ILE A 353 -6.54 -9.33 34.19
N ARG A 354 -6.08 -10.58 34.29
CA ARG A 354 -4.69 -10.90 34.59
C ARG A 354 -3.98 -11.27 33.28
N LEU A 355 -2.98 -10.48 32.92
CA LEU A 355 -2.17 -10.70 31.73
C LEU A 355 -1.02 -11.65 32.03
N ASP A 356 -0.71 -12.50 31.07
CA ASP A 356 0.46 -13.36 31.16
C ASP A 356 1.76 -12.53 31.02
N ASN A 357 2.89 -13.15 31.39
CA ASN A 357 4.21 -12.55 31.20
C ASN A 357 4.56 -12.35 29.71
N GLU A 358 5.60 -11.57 29.42
CA GLU A 358 5.98 -11.08 28.08
C GLU A 358 6.14 -12.13 26.97
N LYS A 359 6.20 -13.42 27.29
CA LYS A 359 6.30 -14.51 26.31
C LYS A 359 5.24 -14.43 25.20
N TYR A 360 4.09 -13.80 25.47
CA TYR A 360 2.97 -13.69 24.53
C TYR A 360 2.60 -12.24 24.18
N ALA A 361 3.58 -11.35 24.05
CA ALA A 361 3.38 -9.95 23.63
C ALA A 361 3.84 -9.72 22.18
N ALA A 362 3.18 -8.81 21.45
CA ALA A 362 3.60 -8.38 20.11
C ALA A 362 4.89 -7.55 20.11
N ALA A 363 5.18 -6.86 21.21
CA ALA A 363 6.34 -5.98 21.37
C ALA A 363 6.74 -5.92 22.86
N PRO A 364 7.97 -5.45 23.19
CA PRO A 364 8.40 -5.24 24.57
C PRO A 364 7.45 -4.30 25.28
N TRP A 365 6.69 -4.83 26.23
CA TRP A 365 5.71 -4.09 27.00
C TRP A 365 6.34 -3.65 28.30
N SER A 366 6.41 -2.34 28.55
CA SER A 366 7.07 -1.77 29.75
C SER A 366 6.41 -2.13 31.09
N GLY A 367 5.18 -2.64 31.07
CA GLY A 367 4.50 -3.17 32.25
C GLY A 367 5.16 -4.45 32.80
N THR A 368 5.31 -4.46 34.13
CA THR A 368 5.99 -5.48 34.93
C THR A 368 5.48 -6.90 34.68
N LYS A 369 6.27 -7.90 35.11
CA LYS A 369 5.77 -9.24 35.40
C LYS A 369 4.49 -9.12 36.26
N ASP A 370 3.47 -9.90 35.94
CA ASP A 370 2.15 -9.94 36.61
C ASP A 370 1.27 -8.67 36.48
N THR A 371 1.00 -8.21 35.25
CA THR A 371 0.07 -7.09 35.00
C THR A 371 -1.40 -7.50 35.24
N VAL A 372 -2.10 -6.80 36.13
CA VAL A 372 -3.52 -7.01 36.46
C VAL A 372 -4.29 -5.71 36.35
N TYR A 373 -5.29 -5.69 35.47
CA TYR A 373 -6.32 -4.64 35.44
C TYR A 373 -7.52 -5.10 36.28
N GLU A 374 -7.90 -4.31 37.28
CA GLU A 374 -9.15 -4.51 37.99
C GLU A 374 -10.16 -3.49 37.51
N TYR A 375 -11.40 -3.93 37.27
CA TYR A 375 -12.48 -3.11 36.75
C TYR A 375 -13.72 -3.18 37.62
N ASP A 376 -14.41 -2.07 37.80
CA ASP A 376 -15.72 -1.92 38.44
C ASP A 376 -16.62 -1.04 37.55
N PHE A 377 -17.63 -1.64 36.91
CA PHE A 377 -18.49 -0.97 35.94
C PHE A 377 -19.71 -0.35 36.61
N ILE A 378 -19.67 0.95 36.85
CA ILE A 378 -20.64 1.66 37.70
C ILE A 378 -21.92 2.01 36.94
N SER A 379 -21.80 2.38 35.67
CA SER A 379 -22.93 2.79 34.83
C SER A 379 -22.70 2.41 33.37
N LYS A 380 -23.65 2.77 32.51
CA LYS A 380 -23.60 2.50 31.07
C LYS A 380 -22.41 3.11 30.34
N GLU A 381 -21.83 4.17 30.91
CA GLU A 381 -20.77 4.97 30.27
C GLU A 381 -19.56 5.17 31.18
N LYS A 382 -19.62 4.69 32.43
CA LYS A 382 -18.56 4.91 33.43
C LYS A 382 -18.08 3.61 34.04
N LEU A 383 -16.77 3.44 34.08
CA LEU A 383 -16.09 2.39 34.83
C LEU A 383 -15.11 3.01 35.82
N LYS A 384 -14.74 2.25 36.84
CA LYS A 384 -13.54 2.44 37.62
C LYS A 384 -12.53 1.38 37.24
N TRP A 385 -11.26 1.75 37.18
CA TRP A 385 -10.17 0.82 36.95
C TRP A 385 -9.00 1.10 37.88
N ARG A 386 -8.16 0.09 38.08
CA ARG A 386 -6.83 0.25 38.70
C ARG A 386 -5.87 -0.80 38.16
N LEU A 387 -4.60 -0.43 38.12
CA LEU A 387 -3.51 -1.33 37.74
C LEU A 387 -2.85 -1.91 38.99
N ASN A 388 -2.64 -3.23 39.02
CA ASN A 388 -1.86 -3.94 40.04
C ASN A 388 -2.26 -3.59 41.50
N GLY A 389 -3.55 -3.43 41.76
CA GLY A 389 -4.05 -3.08 43.10
C GLY A 389 -3.83 -1.63 43.54
N GLY A 390 -3.45 -0.73 42.62
CA GLY A 390 -3.27 0.69 42.87
C GLY A 390 -4.55 1.47 43.18
N GLU A 391 -4.52 2.79 42.97
CA GLU A 391 -5.69 3.64 43.22
C GLU A 391 -6.76 3.47 42.13
N TRP A 392 -8.02 3.52 42.54
CA TRP A 392 -9.15 3.49 41.61
C TRP A 392 -9.28 4.82 40.87
N GLN A 393 -9.36 4.75 39.56
CA GLN A 393 -9.59 5.88 38.66
C GLN A 393 -10.92 5.70 37.93
N GLU A 394 -11.68 6.76 37.74
CA GLU A 394 -12.95 6.73 37.02
C GLU A 394 -12.76 7.20 35.58
N GLU A 395 -13.30 6.45 34.62
CA GLU A 395 -13.16 6.73 33.19
C GLU A 395 -14.49 6.59 32.45
N LYS A 396 -14.60 7.34 31.35
CA LYS A 396 -15.63 7.06 30.34
C LYS A 396 -15.24 5.79 29.58
N TYR A 397 -16.21 4.97 29.23
CA TYR A 397 -15.99 3.81 28.37
C TYR A 397 -17.17 3.60 27.40
N VAL A 398 -16.92 2.83 26.35
CA VAL A 398 -17.96 2.22 25.50
C VAL A 398 -17.70 0.73 25.39
N CYS A 399 -18.77 -0.05 25.18
CA CYS A 399 -18.69 -1.50 25.05
C CYS A 399 -19.56 -2.00 23.90
N PHE A 400 -19.06 -2.99 23.18
CA PHE A 400 -19.77 -3.74 22.14
C PHE A 400 -19.73 -5.24 22.43
N GLU A 401 -20.64 -5.99 21.83
CA GLU A 401 -20.63 -7.46 21.82
C GLU A 401 -20.43 -7.94 20.38
N PRO A 402 -19.19 -7.97 19.86
CA PRO A 402 -18.90 -8.36 18.47
C PRO A 402 -19.23 -9.83 18.17
N ALA A 403 -19.25 -10.68 19.18
CA ALA A 403 -19.71 -12.05 19.08
C ALA A 403 -20.31 -12.48 20.43
N ARG A 404 -21.16 -13.51 20.44
CA ARG A 404 -21.92 -13.91 21.63
C ARG A 404 -21.00 -14.10 22.85
N ASN A 405 -21.28 -13.42 23.96
CA ASN A 405 -20.51 -13.41 25.21
C ASN A 405 -19.04 -12.97 25.08
N LEU A 406 -18.64 -12.38 23.96
CA LEU A 406 -17.35 -11.74 23.76
C LEU A 406 -17.59 -10.23 23.79
N TYR A 407 -17.07 -9.55 24.79
CA TYR A 407 -17.28 -8.12 24.98
C TYR A 407 -16.01 -7.35 24.69
N PHE A 408 -16.15 -6.28 23.91
CA PHE A 408 -15.06 -5.37 23.57
C PHE A 408 -15.34 -4.00 24.15
N PHE A 409 -14.47 -3.51 25.03
CA PHE A 409 -14.58 -2.17 25.60
C PHE A 409 -13.25 -1.45 25.58
N SER A 410 -13.30 -0.12 25.57
CA SER A 410 -12.10 0.73 25.59
C SER A 410 -12.29 1.88 26.55
N HIS A 411 -11.20 2.39 27.12
CA HIS A 411 -11.15 3.62 27.91
C HIS A 411 -9.75 4.26 27.83
N MET A 412 -9.66 5.56 28.12
CA MET A 412 -8.38 6.25 28.28
C MET A 412 -7.75 5.91 29.64
N LEU A 413 -6.43 6.07 29.75
CA LEU A 413 -5.73 6.09 31.03
C LEU A 413 -5.46 7.57 31.39
N THR A 414 -6.42 8.26 31.99
CA THR A 414 -6.28 9.68 32.30
C THR A 414 -5.08 9.92 33.21
N GLY A 415 -4.20 10.84 32.81
CA GLY A 415 -2.96 11.14 33.51
C GLY A 415 -1.77 10.27 33.12
N ASP A 416 -1.93 9.29 32.22
CA ASP A 416 -0.81 8.62 31.57
C ASP A 416 -0.02 9.65 30.72
N PRO A 417 1.31 9.73 30.87
CA PRO A 417 2.12 10.77 30.22
C PRO A 417 2.20 10.62 28.71
N ASP A 418 1.86 9.45 28.16
CA ASP A 418 1.90 9.15 26.74
C ASP A 418 0.47 9.09 26.13
N TYR A 419 -0.53 9.62 26.86
CA TYR A 419 -1.95 9.61 26.46
C TYR A 419 -2.45 8.22 26.10
N ALA A 420 -2.03 7.20 26.85
CA ALA A 420 -2.36 5.84 26.51
C ALA A 420 -3.87 5.55 26.63
N ASN A 421 -4.37 4.73 25.71
CA ASN A 421 -5.68 4.09 25.81
C ASN A 421 -5.51 2.58 25.97
N VAL A 422 -6.52 1.95 26.58
CA VAL A 422 -6.57 0.50 26.72
C VAL A 422 -7.89 -0.02 26.18
N SER A 423 -7.77 -0.99 25.28
CA SER A 423 -8.89 -1.72 24.68
C SER A 423 -8.83 -3.18 25.10
N GLN A 424 -9.96 -3.71 25.55
CA GLN A 424 -10.10 -5.02 26.17
C GLN A 424 -11.09 -5.87 25.39
N ALA A 425 -10.67 -7.04 24.90
CA ALA A 425 -11.56 -8.08 24.40
C ALA A 425 -11.66 -9.19 25.45
N VAL A 426 -12.85 -9.41 26.01
CA VAL A 426 -13.09 -10.31 27.14
C VAL A 426 -14.12 -11.36 26.76
N ASP A 427 -13.69 -12.62 26.74
CA ASP A 427 -14.54 -13.78 26.50
C ASP A 427 -15.07 -14.33 27.82
N PHE A 428 -16.33 -14.03 28.13
CA PHE A 428 -17.02 -14.51 29.34
C PHE A 428 -17.44 -15.98 29.24
N THR A 429 -17.30 -16.62 28.08
CA THR A 429 -17.55 -18.06 27.92
C THR A 429 -16.33 -18.87 28.32
N ASN A 430 -15.15 -18.49 27.82
CA ASN A 430 -13.91 -19.24 28.04
C ASN A 430 -13.00 -18.64 29.11
N GLY A 431 -13.32 -17.47 29.66
CA GLY A 431 -12.49 -16.79 30.64
C GLY A 431 -11.18 -16.25 30.06
N LEU A 432 -11.15 -15.89 28.79
CA LEU A 432 -9.96 -15.39 28.09
C LEU A 432 -10.04 -13.88 27.90
N ALA A 433 -8.88 -13.21 27.88
CA ALA A 433 -8.81 -11.78 27.64
C ALA A 433 -7.63 -11.40 26.73
N THR A 434 -7.83 -10.35 25.95
CA THR A 434 -6.77 -9.63 25.22
C THR A 434 -6.83 -8.16 25.61
N THR A 435 -5.68 -7.59 25.94
CA THR A 435 -5.50 -6.16 26.13
C THR A 435 -4.67 -5.60 24.98
N VAL A 436 -5.17 -4.57 24.31
CA VAL A 436 -4.40 -3.72 23.40
C VAL A 436 -4.20 -2.36 24.07
N ARG A 437 -2.95 -1.96 24.29
CA ARG A 437 -2.61 -0.60 24.73
C ARG A 437 -2.02 0.16 23.57
N ALA A 438 -2.61 1.30 23.25
CA ALA A 438 -2.05 2.25 22.32
C ALA A 438 -1.62 3.52 23.06
N GLN A 439 -0.58 4.19 22.56
CA GLN A 439 -0.01 5.39 23.17
C GLN A 439 0.67 6.25 22.12
N ILE A 440 0.91 7.52 22.44
CA ILE A 440 1.79 8.39 21.65
C ILE A 440 3.24 7.97 21.87
N GLY A 441 3.98 7.89 20.77
CA GLY A 441 5.34 7.39 20.75
C GLY A 441 5.39 5.87 20.64
N ASN A 442 6.21 5.40 19.71
CA ASN A 442 6.51 4.00 19.47
C ASN A 442 8.04 3.81 19.38
N TRP A 443 8.49 2.62 18.94
CA TRP A 443 9.92 2.30 18.91
C TRP A 443 10.71 3.04 17.80
N HIS A 444 10.04 3.55 16.76
CA HIS A 444 10.68 4.20 15.61
C HIS A 444 10.31 5.69 15.46
N SER A 445 9.22 6.15 16.09
CA SER A 445 8.71 7.52 16.02
C SER A 445 8.25 7.99 17.40
N GLU A 446 8.62 9.21 17.78
CA GLU A 446 8.29 9.78 19.09
C GLU A 446 6.89 10.42 19.16
N TRP A 447 6.28 10.71 17.99
CA TRP A 447 5.00 11.41 17.90
C TRP A 447 3.87 10.54 17.35
N GLU A 448 4.20 9.49 16.59
CA GLU A 448 3.20 8.58 16.06
C GLU A 448 2.68 7.64 17.14
N VAL A 449 1.49 7.11 16.93
CA VAL A 449 0.91 6.14 17.85
C VAL A 449 1.65 4.79 17.74
N GLY A 450 1.85 4.13 18.87
CA GLY A 450 2.27 2.74 18.95
C GLY A 450 1.19 1.90 19.59
N ALA A 451 1.06 0.64 19.19
CA ALA A 451 0.13 -0.30 19.80
C ALA A 451 0.82 -1.60 20.17
N GLN A 452 0.39 -2.18 21.30
CA GLN A 452 0.90 -3.45 21.79
C GLN A 452 -0.25 -4.32 22.29
N ALA A 453 -0.19 -5.62 22.02
CA ALA A 453 -1.16 -6.59 22.53
C ALA A 453 -0.54 -7.53 23.56
N LYS A 454 -1.33 -7.87 24.58
CA LYS A 454 -1.05 -8.91 25.57
C LYS A 454 -2.27 -9.79 25.78
N PHE A 455 -2.03 -11.08 26.01
CA PHE A 455 -3.07 -12.05 26.30
C PHE A 455 -3.10 -12.42 27.79
N GLY A 456 -4.26 -12.85 28.25
CA GLY A 456 -4.47 -13.19 29.63
C GLY A 456 -5.79 -13.90 29.88
N VAL A 457 -6.22 -13.85 31.12
CA VAL A 457 -7.42 -14.50 31.62
C VAL A 457 -8.33 -13.53 32.35
N LEU A 458 -9.62 -13.85 32.33
CA LEU A 458 -10.65 -13.21 33.12
C LEU A 458 -10.78 -13.92 34.48
N GLU A 459 -10.73 -13.15 35.56
CA GLU A 459 -11.09 -13.60 36.91
C GLU A 459 -12.47 -13.00 37.27
N TYR A 460 -13.53 -13.80 37.12
CA TYR A 460 -14.91 -13.37 37.39
C TYR A 460 -15.83 -14.54 37.76
N GLY A 461 -16.44 -14.46 38.95
CA GLY A 461 -17.39 -15.46 39.42
C GLY A 461 -16.83 -16.88 39.41
N ASP A 462 -17.62 -17.84 38.90
CA ASP A 462 -17.26 -19.25 38.79
C ASP A 462 -16.54 -19.61 37.47
N ILE A 463 -16.15 -18.61 36.68
CA ILE A 463 -15.42 -18.86 35.42
C ILE A 463 -14.02 -19.37 35.77
N VAL A 464 -13.72 -20.61 35.36
CA VAL A 464 -12.39 -21.20 35.48
C VAL A 464 -11.68 -21.05 34.14
N PRO A 465 -10.72 -20.12 33.99
CA PRO A 465 -10.00 -19.96 32.74
C PRO A 465 -9.14 -21.20 32.45
N PRO A 466 -8.95 -21.54 31.16
CA PRO A 466 -8.14 -22.69 30.78
C PRO A 466 -6.67 -22.47 31.18
N PHE A 467 -6.02 -23.55 31.62
CA PHE A 467 -4.64 -23.51 32.09
C PHE A 467 -3.66 -22.99 31.02
N ALA A 468 -3.76 -23.50 29.79
CA ALA A 468 -2.77 -23.23 28.72
C ALA A 468 -3.30 -22.45 27.52
N ARG A 469 -4.62 -22.40 27.31
CA ARG A 469 -5.21 -21.73 26.14
C ARG A 469 -5.27 -20.22 26.37
N ARG A 470 -4.93 -19.44 25.34
CA ARG A 470 -5.12 -17.99 25.28
C ARG A 470 -5.67 -17.60 23.91
N HIS A 471 -6.19 -16.39 23.81
CA HIS A 471 -6.16 -15.67 22.53
C HIS A 471 -4.70 -15.62 22.04
N HIS A 472 -4.48 -15.57 20.73
CA HIS A 472 -3.14 -15.65 20.18
C HIS A 472 -3.05 -14.92 18.84
N PHE A 473 -1.84 -14.51 18.47
CA PHE A 473 -1.57 -14.05 17.11
C PHE A 473 -1.85 -15.16 16.11
N THR A 474 -2.37 -14.80 14.94
CA THR A 474 -2.78 -15.77 13.93
C THR A 474 -2.45 -15.30 12.52
N THR A 475 -2.33 -16.25 11.60
CA THR A 475 -2.27 -15.99 10.16
C THR A 475 -3.54 -16.48 9.44
N ASP A 476 -4.59 -16.87 10.18
CA ASP A 476 -5.86 -17.36 9.63
C ASP A 476 -6.55 -16.37 8.68
N LEU A 477 -6.18 -15.08 8.75
CA LEU A 477 -6.70 -14.03 7.88
C LEU A 477 -5.85 -13.82 6.62
N VAL A 478 -4.59 -14.25 6.62
CA VAL A 478 -3.67 -14.03 5.49
C VAL A 478 -4.21 -14.74 4.24
N GLY A 479 -4.20 -14.02 3.12
CA GLY A 479 -4.78 -14.45 1.85
C GLY A 479 -6.29 -14.19 1.71
N LYS A 480 -6.95 -13.59 2.71
CA LYS A 480 -8.36 -13.19 2.62
C LYS A 480 -8.51 -11.74 2.21
N SER A 481 -9.70 -11.40 1.71
CA SER A 481 -10.15 -10.04 1.48
C SER A 481 -11.57 -9.84 2.01
N TYR A 482 -11.82 -8.72 2.70
CA TYR A 482 -13.15 -8.36 3.19
C TYR A 482 -13.53 -6.95 2.72
N ALA A 483 -14.72 -6.81 2.13
CA ALA A 483 -15.31 -5.52 1.84
C ALA A 483 -16.10 -5.01 3.06
N TRP A 484 -15.90 -3.74 3.39
CA TRP A 484 -16.45 -3.07 4.56
C TRP A 484 -17.33 -1.91 4.12
N ALA A 485 -18.55 -1.87 4.63
CA ALA A 485 -19.44 -0.71 4.53
C ALA A 485 -19.53 -0.02 5.89
N TYR A 486 -18.66 0.97 6.12
CA TYR A 486 -18.61 1.69 7.40
C TYR A 486 -19.82 2.61 7.60
N GLY A 487 -20.42 3.11 6.52
CA GLY A 487 -21.63 3.92 6.51
C GLY A 487 -22.12 4.12 5.08
N GLU A 488 -23.07 5.04 4.88
CA GLU A 488 -23.63 5.33 3.54
C GLU A 488 -22.61 5.99 2.58
N THR A 489 -21.58 6.63 3.11
CA THR A 489 -20.63 7.44 2.33
C THR A 489 -19.19 6.93 2.40
N MET A 490 -18.93 5.83 3.12
CA MET A 490 -17.58 5.31 3.31
C MET A 490 -17.58 3.78 3.29
N SER A 491 -16.80 3.24 2.36
CA SER A 491 -16.58 1.81 2.18
C SER A 491 -15.16 1.54 1.70
N SER A 492 -14.67 0.34 1.98
CA SER A 492 -13.32 -0.07 1.58
C SER A 492 -13.23 -1.58 1.41
N ILE A 493 -12.21 -2.06 0.72
CA ILE A 493 -11.78 -3.46 0.82
C ILE A 493 -10.47 -3.55 1.59
N HIS A 494 -10.38 -4.48 2.53
CA HIS A 494 -9.13 -4.86 3.18
C HIS A 494 -8.60 -6.14 2.54
N VAL A 495 -7.31 -6.15 2.22
CA VAL A 495 -6.58 -7.32 1.72
C VAL A 495 -5.50 -7.66 2.75
N TYR A 496 -5.61 -8.84 3.35
CA TYR A 496 -4.68 -9.33 4.39
C TYR A 496 -3.55 -10.10 3.71
N SER A 497 -2.59 -9.39 3.16
CA SER A 497 -1.59 -9.93 2.24
C SER A 497 -0.36 -10.53 2.92
N SER A 498 -0.07 -10.19 4.18
CA SER A 498 1.06 -10.74 4.94
C SER A 498 0.73 -10.89 6.42
N PRO A 499 1.51 -11.65 7.22
CA PRO A 499 1.24 -11.80 8.65
C PRO A 499 1.41 -10.51 9.47
N GLU A 500 2.28 -9.60 9.04
CA GLU A 500 2.65 -8.38 9.77
C GLU A 500 2.13 -7.08 9.14
N SER A 501 1.41 -7.14 8.03
CA SER A 501 0.84 -5.95 7.38
C SER A 501 -0.29 -6.29 6.42
N TYR A 502 -1.09 -5.27 6.11
CA TYR A 502 -2.23 -5.40 5.21
C TYR A 502 -2.36 -4.15 4.34
N SER A 503 -3.28 -4.19 3.38
CA SER A 503 -3.68 -3.00 2.64
C SER A 503 -5.18 -2.77 2.71
N TRP A 504 -5.58 -1.52 2.59
CA TRP A 504 -6.97 -1.13 2.39
C TRP A 504 -7.10 -0.23 1.17
N THR A 505 -8.21 -0.35 0.46
CA THR A 505 -8.56 0.46 -0.70
C THR A 505 -9.93 1.07 -0.49
N ILE A 506 -10.05 2.39 -0.61
CA ILE A 506 -11.34 3.08 -0.61
C ILE A 506 -11.94 2.99 -2.01
N PHE A 507 -13.23 2.67 -2.08
CA PHE A 507 -13.94 2.60 -3.35
C PHE A 507 -14.26 3.99 -3.91
N SER A 508 -14.15 4.11 -5.23
CA SER A 508 -14.67 5.21 -6.03
C SER A 508 -16.20 5.20 -6.07
N ALA A 509 -16.80 6.26 -6.61
CA ALA A 509 -18.26 6.41 -6.68
C ALA A 509 -18.95 5.33 -7.55
N ASP A 510 -18.23 4.67 -8.46
CA ASP A 510 -18.70 3.57 -9.29
C ASP A 510 -18.38 2.18 -8.71
N ASN A 511 -17.91 2.13 -7.46
CA ASN A 511 -17.43 0.95 -6.73
C ASN A 511 -16.12 0.31 -7.25
N SER A 512 -15.43 0.94 -8.19
CA SER A 512 -14.05 0.53 -8.50
C SER A 512 -13.10 0.91 -7.36
N GLY A 513 -12.00 0.19 -7.21
CA GLY A 513 -10.97 0.46 -6.22
C GLY A 513 -10.19 1.72 -6.54
N GLY A 514 -10.17 2.67 -5.60
CA GLY A 514 -9.51 3.96 -5.71
C GLY A 514 -8.20 4.02 -4.91
N GLY A 515 -8.06 5.06 -4.08
CA GLY A 515 -6.86 5.25 -3.25
C GLY A 515 -6.60 4.04 -2.34
N THR A 516 -5.35 3.58 -2.33
CA THR A 516 -4.91 2.40 -1.58
C THR A 516 -3.75 2.75 -0.68
N TRP A 517 -3.79 2.24 0.56
CA TRP A 517 -2.71 2.33 1.52
C TRP A 517 -2.38 0.96 2.10
N SER A 518 -1.17 0.83 2.61
CA SER A 518 -0.70 -0.36 3.33
C SER A 518 -0.16 0.06 4.69
N SER A 519 -0.33 -0.81 5.69
CA SER A 519 0.06 -0.48 7.07
C SER A 519 0.52 -1.74 7.82
N PRO A 520 1.49 -1.60 8.74
CA PRO A 520 1.79 -2.66 9.69
C PRO A 520 0.57 -2.96 10.56
N CYS A 521 0.41 -4.23 10.89
CA CYS A 521 -0.73 -4.72 11.62
C CYS A 521 -0.39 -5.99 12.40
N PHE A 522 -1.29 -6.39 13.30
CA PHE A 522 -1.31 -7.76 13.81
C PHE A 522 -2.73 -8.29 13.86
N TYR A 523 -2.85 -9.60 13.63
CA TYR A 523 -4.11 -10.32 13.72
C TYR A 523 -4.12 -11.19 14.96
N ILE A 524 -5.22 -11.17 15.69
CA ILE A 524 -5.43 -11.97 16.90
C ILE A 524 -6.67 -12.82 16.72
N LYS A 525 -6.52 -14.12 16.91
CA LYS A 525 -7.64 -15.04 17.05
C LYS A 525 -8.17 -14.97 18.47
N LEU A 526 -9.39 -14.45 18.61
CA LEU A 526 -10.12 -14.47 19.88
C LEU A 526 -10.86 -15.81 20.00
N ARG A 527 -11.56 -16.20 18.93
CA ARG A 527 -12.28 -17.47 18.78
C ARG A 527 -12.35 -17.86 17.30
N ASP A 528 -12.90 -19.03 16.99
CA ASP A 528 -13.14 -19.44 15.60
C ASP A 528 -14.13 -18.52 14.87
N ASP A 529 -15.03 -17.86 15.61
CA ASP A 529 -16.02 -16.90 15.12
C ASP A 529 -15.64 -15.44 15.39
N ALA A 530 -14.43 -15.13 15.85
CA ALA A 530 -14.04 -13.76 16.18
C ALA A 530 -12.54 -13.50 16.05
N TYR A 531 -12.21 -12.52 15.23
CA TYR A 531 -10.84 -12.05 15.01
C TYR A 531 -10.72 -10.58 15.34
N MET A 532 -9.57 -10.19 15.87
CA MET A 532 -9.19 -8.82 16.10
C MET A 532 -8.08 -8.44 15.10
N LEU A 533 -8.24 -7.29 14.47
CA LEU A 533 -7.25 -6.64 13.62
C LEU A 533 -6.87 -5.32 14.27
N GLN A 534 -5.58 -5.11 14.49
CA GLN A 534 -5.01 -3.82 14.85
C GLN A 534 -4.08 -3.37 13.75
N TRP A 535 -4.14 -2.09 13.36
CA TRP A 535 -3.16 -1.47 12.47
C TRP A 535 -2.76 -0.08 12.94
N VAL A 536 -1.58 0.35 12.49
CA VAL A 536 -1.09 1.73 12.65
C VAL A 536 -0.79 2.30 11.27
N GLU A 537 -1.35 3.46 10.94
CA GLU A 537 -1.00 4.22 9.76
C GLU A 537 0.32 4.98 10.01
N GLU A 538 1.41 4.22 10.11
CA GLU A 538 2.77 4.74 10.31
C GLU A 538 3.20 5.59 9.11
N ASN A 539 4.03 6.60 9.38
CA ASN A 539 4.49 7.60 8.41
C ASN A 539 3.35 8.32 7.67
N CYS A 540 2.15 8.34 8.26
CA CYS A 540 0.97 9.01 7.75
C CYS A 540 0.40 9.97 8.79
N ASN A 541 -0.84 9.78 9.20
CA ASN A 541 -1.53 10.62 10.17
C ASN A 541 -1.31 10.15 11.62
N GLY A 542 -0.52 9.09 11.83
CA GLY A 542 -0.31 8.48 13.14
C GLY A 542 -1.57 7.84 13.73
N MET A 543 -2.52 7.41 12.90
CA MET A 543 -3.78 6.80 13.35
C MET A 543 -3.60 5.34 13.75
N GLN A 544 -4.25 4.97 14.86
CA GLN A 544 -4.40 3.57 15.28
C GLN A 544 -5.82 3.10 14.98
N GLY A 545 -5.95 2.01 14.23
CA GLY A 545 -7.23 1.33 14.02
C GLY A 545 -7.29 0.00 14.75
N LEU A 546 -8.43 -0.31 15.36
CA LEU A 546 -8.71 -1.58 16.02
C LEU A 546 -10.13 -2.02 15.71
N VAL A 547 -10.29 -3.19 15.13
CA VAL A 547 -11.59 -3.79 14.82
C VAL A 547 -11.64 -5.22 15.33
N ILE A 548 -12.80 -5.63 15.82
CA ILE A 548 -13.14 -7.04 16.03
C ILE A 548 -14.29 -7.37 15.11
N PHE A 549 -14.15 -8.46 14.37
CA PHE A 549 -15.16 -8.91 13.43
C PHE A 549 -15.36 -10.42 13.50
N ASN A 550 -16.55 -10.83 13.10
CA ASN A 550 -16.92 -12.22 12.92
C ASN A 550 -16.96 -12.51 11.42
N PRO A 551 -16.07 -13.37 10.90
CA PRO A 551 -16.01 -13.65 9.46
C PRO A 551 -17.17 -14.52 8.94
N ASN A 552 -18.08 -14.97 9.82
CA ASN A 552 -19.28 -15.72 9.45
C ASN A 552 -20.53 -14.83 9.28
N LEU A 553 -20.41 -13.52 9.52
CA LEU A 553 -21.42 -12.51 9.22
C LEU A 553 -21.11 -11.89 7.86
#